data_AF-A0A925B8R2-F1
#
_entry.id   AF-A0A925B8R2-F1
#
_cell.length_a   1.000
_cell.length_b   1.000
_cell.length_c   1.000
_cell.angle_alpha   90.00
_cell.angle_beta   90.00
_cell.angle_gamma   90.00
#
_symmetry.space_group_name_H-M   'P 1'
#
loop_
_entity.id
_entity.type
_entity.pdbx_description
1 polymer ?
#
loop_
_entity_poly.entity_id
_entity_poly.type
_entity_poly.pdbx_seq_one_letter_code
_entity_poly.pdbx_strand_id
1 'polypeptide(L)' 'TDDALAYRTSVDKVFAAGDMRRGQSLVVWAIREGRQCARAVDEFLMGFSELPR' A
#
# COMPACT_ATOMS: atom_id res chain seq x y z
N THR A 1 0.98 11.42 1.60
CA THR A 1 2.44 11.30 1.49
C THR A 1 2.70 10.23 0.45
N ASP A 2 2.84 10.67 -0.80
CA ASP A 2 3.31 9.89 -1.93
C ASP A 2 4.80 9.59 -1.74
N ASP A 3 5.12 8.73 -0.77
CA ASP A 3 6.48 8.30 -0.54
C ASP A 3 6.77 7.07 -1.41
N ALA A 4 7.94 7.03 -2.06
CA ALA A 4 8.36 5.93 -2.92
C ALA A 4 8.46 4.56 -2.20
N LEU A 5 8.25 4.55 -0.88
CA LEU A 5 8.24 3.39 0.01
C LEU A 5 6.86 3.11 0.63
N ALA A 6 5.79 3.74 0.13
CA ALA A 6 4.46 3.59 0.69
C ALA A 6 4.07 2.11 0.84
N TYR A 7 3.61 1.75 2.04
CA TYR A 7 3.15 0.40 2.42
C TYR A 7 4.22 -0.68 2.57
N ARG A 8 5.50 -0.41 2.30
CA ARG A 8 6.59 -1.37 2.57
C ARG A 8 6.85 -1.52 4.06
N THR A 9 7.16 -2.74 4.47
CA THR A 9 7.67 -3.02 5.82
C THR A 9 9.20 -3.01 5.82
N SER A 10 9.80 -3.26 6.99
CA SER A 10 11.25 -3.45 7.12
C SER A 10 11.77 -4.73 6.46
N VAL A 11 10.88 -5.67 6.13
CA VAL A 11 11.22 -6.91 5.44
C VAL A 11 10.99 -6.73 3.95
N ASP A 12 12.00 -7.06 3.14
CA ASP A 12 11.90 -6.93 1.69
C ASP A 12 10.75 -7.80 1.14
N LYS A 13 10.06 -7.28 0.12
CA LYS A 13 8.87 -7.88 -0.51
C LYS A 13 7.67 -8.10 0.41
N VAL A 14 7.67 -7.53 1.63
CA VAL A 14 6.53 -7.59 2.56
C VAL A 14 5.92 -6.20 2.71
N PHE A 15 4.59 -6.13 2.54
CA PHE A 15 3.81 -4.90 2.55
C PHE A 15 2.66 -5.00 3.56
N ALA A 16 2.28 -3.87 4.17
CA ALA A 16 1.20 -3.79 5.14
C ALA A 16 0.29 -2.60 4.84
N ALA A 17 -1.01 -2.75 5.04
CA ALA A 17 -2.04 -1.73 4.80
C ALA A 17 -3.22 -1.90 5.77
N GLY A 18 -4.07 -0.88 5.86
CA GLY A 18 -5.25 -0.90 6.73
C GLY A 18 -4.88 -0.80 8.20
N ASP A 19 -5.70 -1.39 9.06
CA ASP A 19 -5.62 -1.20 10.51
C ASP A 19 -4.28 -1.67 11.12
N MET A 20 -3.61 -2.64 10.50
CA MET A 20 -2.26 -3.07 10.89
C MET A 20 -1.19 -1.98 10.74
N ARG A 21 -1.41 -1.02 9.84
CA ARG A 21 -0.47 0.08 9.55
C ARG A 21 -0.94 1.41 10.14
N ARG A 22 -2.24 1.69 10.07
CA ARG A 22 -2.85 2.96 10.49
C ARG A 22 -3.34 2.96 11.93
N GLY A 23 -3.61 1.78 12.50
CA GLY A 23 -4.41 1.63 13.72
C GLY A 23 -5.92 1.56 13.43
N GLN A 24 -6.74 1.43 14.48
CA GLN A 24 -8.18 1.25 14.35
C GLN A 24 -8.83 2.35 13.50
N SER A 25 -9.63 1.94 12.52
CA SER A 25 -10.14 2.83 11.49
C SER A 25 -11.50 2.38 10.94
N LEU A 26 -12.05 3.15 10.00
CA LEU A 26 -13.22 2.74 9.22
C LEU A 26 -12.83 1.76 8.11
N VAL A 27 -13.74 0.85 7.77
CA VAL A 27 -13.59 -0.11 6.65
C VAL A 27 -13.23 0.57 5.33
N VAL A 28 -13.82 1.73 5.04
CA VAL A 28 -13.54 2.49 3.81
C VAL A 28 -12.06 2.91 3.71
N TRP A 29 -11.40 3.17 4.83
CA TRP A 29 -9.97 3.47 4.86
C TRP A 29 -9.13 2.23 4.58
N ALA A 30 -9.50 1.08 5.14
CA ALA A 30 -8.83 -0.18 4.83
C ALA A 30 -8.94 -0.52 3.34
N ILE A 31 -10.10 -0.29 2.72
CA ILE A 31 -10.30 -0.48 1.27
C ILE A 31 -9.42 0.50 0.47
N ARG A 32 -9.42 1.78 0.84
CA ARG A 32 -8.61 2.80 0.16
C ARG A 32 -7.12 2.48 0.24
N GLU A 33 -6.61 2.17 1.43
CA GLU A 33 -5.20 1.82 1.62
C GLU A 33 -4.85 0.49 0.95
N GLY A 34 -5.75 -0.48 0.92
CA GLY A 34 -5.55 -1.73 0.19
C GLY A 34 -5.32 -1.51 -1.31
N ARG A 35 -6.09 -0.60 -1.94
CA ARG A 35 -5.89 -0.24 -3.35
C ARG A 35 -4.55 0.43 -3.61
N GLN A 36 -4.16 1.34 -2.71
CA GLN A 36 -2.86 2.03 -2.83
C GLN A 36 -1.69 1.09 -2.58
N CYS A 37 -1.83 0.14 -1.66
CA CYS A 37 -0.86 -0.93 -1.42
C CYS A 37 -0.70 -1.83 -2.65
N ALA A 38 -1.81 -2.23 -3.29
CA ALA A 38 -1.76 -3.03 -4.52
C ALA A 38 -0.98 -2.30 -5.63
N ARG A 39 -1.19 -1.00 -5.80
CA ARG A 39 -0.42 -0.17 -6.72
C ARG A 39 1.07 -0.14 -6.37
N ALA A 40 1.41 0.04 -5.09
CA ALA A 40 2.81 0.06 -4.64
C ALA A 40 3.53 -1.29 -4.84
N VAL A 41 2.82 -2.41 -4.65
CA VAL A 41 3.33 -3.76 -4.95
C VAL A 41 3.55 -3.93 -6.44
N ASP A 42 2.60 -3.49 -7.27
CA ASP A 42 2.69 -3.56 -8.73
C ASP A 42 3.87 -2.72 -9.27
N GLU A 43 4.00 -1.47 -8.83
CA GLU A 43 5.15 -0.61 -9.16
C GLU A 43 6.49 -1.22 -8.72
N PHE A 44 6.52 -1.90 -7.56
CA PHE A 44 7.74 -2.57 -7.10
C PHE A 44 8.13 -3.78 -7.96
N LEU A 45 7.17 -4.57 -8.41
CA LEU A 45 7.42 -5.76 -9.22
C LEU A 45 7.69 -5.42 -10.69
N MET A 46 6.95 -4.46 -11.24
CA MET A 46 6.92 -4.16 -12.67
C MET A 46 7.71 -2.89 -13.05
N GLY A 47 8.08 -2.06 -12.07
CA GLY A 47 8.74 -0.75 -12.26
C GLY A 47 7.78 0.40 -12.59
N PHE A 48 6.51 0.11 -12.90
CA PHE A 48 5.42 1.05 -13.09
C PHE A 48 4.07 0.38 -12.80
N SER A 49 2.98 1.13 -12.65
CA SER A 49 1.63 0.56 -12.46
C SER A 49 0.57 1.38 -13.19
N GLU A 50 -0.35 0.69 -13.85
CA GLU A 50 -1.54 1.23 -14.50
C GLU A 50 -2.75 1.31 -13.55
N LEU A 51 -2.63 0.79 -12.32
CA LEU A 51 -3.72 0.80 -11.35
C LEU A 51 -4.08 2.23 -10.91
N PRO A 52 -5.36 2.57 -10.69
CA PRO A 52 -5.77 3.90 -10.27
C PRO A 52 -5.15 4.33 -8.92
N ARG A 53 -4.94 5.65 -8.74
CA ARG A 53 -4.48 6.26 -7.47
C ARG A 53 -5.60 6.49 -6.45
#